data_AF-A0A9P0G8D0-F1
#
_entry.id   AF-A0A9P0G8D0-F1
#
_cell.length_a   1.000
_cell.length_b   1.000
_cell.length_c   1.000
_cell.angle_alpha   90.00
_cell.angle_beta   90.00
_cell.angle_gamma   90.00
#
_symmetry.space_group_name_H-M   'P 1'
#
loop_
_entity.id
_entity.type
_entity.pdbx_description
1 polymer ?
#
loop_
_entity_poly.entity_id
_entity_poly.type
_entity_poly.pdbx_seq_one_letter_code
_entity_poly.pdbx_strand_id
1 'polypeptide(L)'
;MEEEKYQISINCKGRDYLVVVDDLETATQLVNGMYKYYVKKPTERDIETTKVLLTLRQRDFRLFDDKKTSKRKLWNEIADTLKQYGFNVGPNRGERRRQKFSNLIKSYISYVKNQTVTGAERNDNIPPFYEELHSILGSKKK
;
A
#
# COMPACT_ATOMS: atom_id res chain seq x y z
N MET A 1 -0.85 -0.58 46.70
CA MET A 1 -1.49 -0.78 45.39
C MET A 1 -0.62 -0.01 44.43
N GLU A 2 0.25 -0.68 43.69
CA GLU A 2 1.05 0.00 42.65
C GLU A 2 0.10 0.34 41.49
N GLU A 3 0.03 1.62 41.13
CA GLU A 3 -0.69 2.07 39.94
C GLU A 3 0.11 1.59 38.71
N GLU A 4 -0.46 0.68 37.92
CA GLU A 4 0.13 0.24 36.65
C GLU A 4 0.19 1.44 35.69
N LYS A 5 1.40 1.83 35.30
CA LYS A 5 1.63 2.90 34.32
C LYS A 5 2.03 2.32 32.98
N TYR A 6 1.47 2.87 31.91
CA TYR A 6 1.80 2.50 30.54
C TYR A 6 2.90 3.40 30.00
N GLN A 7 3.93 2.79 29.41
CA GLN A 7 5.05 3.51 28.79
C GLN A 7 5.01 3.33 27.27
N ILE A 8 5.01 4.43 26.53
CA ILE A 8 4.89 4.46 25.06
C ILE A 8 6.10 5.18 24.48
N SER A 9 6.86 4.48 23.63
CA SER A 9 7.98 5.06 22.89
C SER A 9 7.50 5.62 21.55
N ILE A 10 7.69 6.92 21.35
CA ILE A 10 7.24 7.65 20.16
C ILE A 10 8.43 8.32 19.49
N ASN A 11 8.73 7.96 18.25
CA ASN A 11 9.68 8.71 17.42
C ASN A 11 8.93 9.79 16.63
N CYS A 12 9.30 11.05 16.82
CA CYS A 12 8.76 12.19 16.08
C CYS A 12 9.89 13.07 15.55
N LYS A 13 9.96 13.20 14.22
CA LYS A 13 10.99 14.00 13.50
C LYS A 13 12.44 13.64 13.89
N GLY A 14 12.71 12.36 14.13
CA GLY A 14 14.04 11.87 14.48
C GLY A 14 14.42 12.09 15.95
N ARG A 15 13.46 12.40 16.82
CA ARG A 15 13.63 12.44 18.28
C ARG A 15 12.71 11.43 18.93
N ASP A 16 13.25 10.70 19.91
CA ASP A 16 12.51 9.72 20.69
C ASP A 16 11.91 10.36 21.94
N TYR A 17 10.64 10.08 22.18
CA TYR A 17 9.87 10.55 23.33
C TYR A 17 9.32 9.33 24.07
N LEU A 18 9.50 9.29 25.39
CA LEU A 18 8.85 8.33 26.26
C LEU A 18 7.67 9.01 26.93
N VAL A 19 6.45 8.59 26.59
CA VAL A 19 5.23 9.08 27.20
C VAL A 19 4.76 8.05 28.22
N VAL A 20 4.59 8.49 29.47
CA VAL A 20 4.04 7.67 30.54
C VAL A 20 2.62 8.13 30.80
N VAL A 21 1.67 7.20 30.76
CA VAL A 21 0.25 7.47 31.02
C VAL A 21 -0.26 6.51 32.07
N ASP A 22 -1.17 6.99 32.93
CA ASP A 22 -1.65 6.24 34.09
C ASP A 22 -2.85 5.32 33.75
N ASP A 23 -3.36 5.36 32.52
CA ASP A 23 -4.50 4.54 32.08
C ASP A 23 -4.39 3.99 30.65
N LEU A 24 -5.01 2.83 30.43
CA LEU A 24 -4.99 2.09 29.16
C LEU A 24 -5.75 2.81 28.03
N GLU A 25 -6.78 3.58 28.37
CA GLU A 25 -7.61 4.27 27.39
C GLU A 25 -6.81 5.37 26.71
N THR A 26 -6.14 6.22 27.49
CA THR A 26 -5.23 7.26 27.00
C THR A 26 -4.08 6.66 26.21
N ALA A 27 -3.51 5.55 26.67
CA ALA A 27 -2.47 4.83 25.91
C ALA A 27 -2.98 4.40 24.52
N THR A 28 -4.18 3.82 24.48
CA THR A 28 -4.82 3.35 23.25
C THR A 28 -5.16 4.51 22.32
N GLN A 29 -5.66 5.63 22.84
CA GLN A 29 -5.97 6.82 22.06
C GLN A 29 -4.71 7.43 21.42
N LEU A 30 -3.60 7.50 22.15
CA LEU A 30 -2.33 8.01 21.64
C LEU A 30 -1.76 7.14 20.52
N VAL A 31 -1.75 5.82 20.71
CA VAL A 31 -1.28 4.86 19.69
C VAL A 31 -2.17 4.91 18.44
N ASN A 32 -3.49 4.92 18.60
CA ASN A 32 -4.42 5.01 17.49
C ASN A 32 -4.36 6.36 16.76
N GLY A 33 -4.19 7.45 17.50
CA GLY A 33 -3.99 8.80 16.96
C GLY A 33 -2.71 8.88 16.13
N MET A 34 -1.61 8.32 16.64
CA MET A 34 -0.37 8.15 15.87
C MET A 34 -0.59 7.31 14.62
N TYR A 35 -1.17 6.12 14.74
CA TYR A 35 -1.42 5.24 13.59
C TYR A 35 -2.23 5.95 12.51
N LYS A 36 -3.27 6.70 12.89
CA LYS A 36 -4.07 7.52 11.96
C LYS A 36 -3.29 8.66 11.32
N TYR A 37 -2.33 9.26 12.04
CA TYR A 37 -1.47 10.33 11.53
C TYR A 37 -0.41 9.80 10.55
N TYR A 38 0.17 8.62 10.81
CA TYR A 38 1.17 7.99 9.96
C TYR A 38 0.57 7.27 8.75
N VAL A 39 -0.63 6.70 8.89
CA VAL A 39 -1.36 6.06 7.79
C VAL A 39 -2.26 7.09 7.11
N LYS A 40 -1.66 7.87 6.21
CA LYS A 40 -2.42 8.81 5.38
C LYS A 40 -3.45 8.03 4.54
N LYS A 41 -4.74 8.19 4.85
CA LYS A 41 -5.81 7.61 4.03
C LYS A 41 -5.66 8.14 2.59
N PRO A 42 -5.72 7.26 1.57
CA PRO A 42 -5.62 7.69 0.19
C PRO A 42 -6.78 8.66 -0.14
N THR A 43 -6.46 9.77 -0.80
CA THR A 43 -7.49 10.70 -1.29
C THR A 43 -8.24 10.09 -2.48
N GLU A 44 -9.40 10.63 -2.84
CA GLU A 44 -10.12 10.20 -4.05
C GLU A 44 -9.24 10.28 -5.30
N ARG A 45 -8.43 11.33 -5.43
CA ARG A 45 -7.43 11.43 -6.50
C ARG A 45 -6.35 10.34 -6.42
N ASP A 46 -5.90 9.94 -5.24
CA ASP A 46 -4.95 8.83 -5.09
C ASP A 46 -5.58 7.49 -5.51
N ILE A 47 -6.86 7.30 -5.20
CA ILE A 47 -7.63 6.12 -5.62
C ILE A 47 -7.73 6.08 -7.14
N GLU A 48 -8.16 7.18 -7.75
CA GLU A 48 -8.27 7.31 -9.21
C GLU A 48 -6.91 7.12 -9.91
N THR A 49 -5.85 7.76 -9.40
CA THR A 49 -4.49 7.58 -9.89
C THR A 49 -4.08 6.11 -9.85
N THR A 50 -4.44 5.39 -8.77
CA THR A 50 -4.12 3.98 -8.60
C THR A 50 -4.92 3.11 -9.57
N LYS A 51 -6.19 3.41 -9.82
CA LYS A 51 -7.00 2.71 -10.84
C LYS A 51 -6.40 2.86 -12.23
N VAL A 52 -6.09 4.10 -12.64
CA VAL A 52 -5.48 4.36 -13.95
C VAL A 52 -4.13 3.67 -14.07
N LEU A 53 -3.32 3.65 -13.01
CA LEU A 53 -2.07 2.90 -12.96
C LEU A 53 -2.28 1.40 -13.25
N LEU A 54 -3.27 0.77 -12.62
CA LEU A 54 -3.59 -0.64 -12.82
C LEU A 54 -4.11 -0.90 -14.25
N THR A 55 -4.98 -0.05 -14.78
CA THR A 55 -5.48 -0.12 -16.16
C THR A 55 -4.34 -0.04 -17.18
N LEU A 56 -3.42 0.92 -17.03
CA LEU A 56 -2.26 1.06 -17.91
C LEU A 56 -1.34 -0.17 -17.82
N ARG A 57 -1.11 -0.66 -16.61
CA ARG A 57 -0.30 -1.86 -16.39
C ARG A 57 -0.94 -3.11 -17.01
N GLN A 58 -2.26 -3.20 -17.01
CA GLN A 58 -3.01 -4.28 -17.66
C GLN A 58 -2.97 -4.14 -19.18
N ARG A 59 -3.18 -2.95 -19.73
CA ARG A 59 -3.10 -2.68 -21.18
C ARG A 59 -1.74 -3.11 -21.74
N ASP A 60 -0.67 -2.71 -21.06
CA ASP A 60 0.69 -2.91 -21.53
C ASP A 60 1.29 -4.25 -21.05
N PHE A 61 0.46 -5.22 -20.61
CA PHE A 61 0.93 -6.43 -19.94
C PHE A 61 1.96 -7.23 -20.75
N ARG A 62 1.79 -7.30 -22.08
CA ARG A 62 2.69 -8.02 -22.99
C ARG A 62 4.09 -7.41 -22.98
N LEU A 63 4.17 -6.07 -22.94
CA LEU A 63 5.44 -5.36 -22.90
C LEU A 63 6.18 -5.60 -21.57
N PHE A 64 5.44 -5.77 -20.48
CA PHE A 64 6.03 -6.10 -19.18
C PHE A 64 6.48 -7.55 -19.04
N ASP A 65 5.91 -8.47 -19.84
CA ASP A 65 6.31 -9.89 -19.88
C ASP A 65 7.50 -10.10 -20.83
N ASP A 66 7.67 -9.23 -21.83
CA ASP A 66 8.82 -9.23 -22.72
C ASP A 66 10.15 -9.00 -21.97
N LYS A 67 11.13 -9.87 -22.24
CA LYS A 67 12.44 -9.84 -21.56
C LYS A 67 13.38 -8.77 -22.10
N LYS A 68 13.18 -8.33 -23.35
CA LYS A 68 14.04 -7.37 -24.05
C LYS A 68 13.62 -5.92 -23.75
N THR A 69 12.39 -5.72 -23.32
CA THR A 69 11.83 -4.41 -23.02
C THR A 69 12.30 -3.92 -21.65
N SER A 70 12.83 -2.70 -21.63
CA SER A 70 13.27 -2.08 -20.38
C SER A 70 12.06 -1.75 -19.50
N LYS A 71 11.84 -2.55 -18.45
CA LYS A 71 10.80 -2.31 -17.45
C LYS A 71 10.86 -0.91 -16.84
N ARG A 72 12.08 -0.35 -16.71
CA ARG A 72 12.28 1.03 -16.25
C ARG A 72 11.64 2.05 -17.21
N LYS A 73 11.79 1.85 -18.53
CA LYS A 73 11.16 2.71 -19.54
C LYS A 73 9.63 2.62 -19.46
N LEU A 74 9.08 1.40 -19.41
CA LEU A 74 7.63 1.19 -19.30
C LEU A 74 7.03 1.88 -18.07
N TRP A 75 7.68 1.77 -16.91
CA TRP A 75 7.21 2.46 -15.71
C TRP A 75 7.28 3.98 -15.82
N ASN A 76 8.28 4.52 -16.54
CA ASN A 76 8.34 5.95 -16.82
C ASN A 76 7.24 6.38 -17.80
N GLU A 77 6.95 5.59 -18.84
CA GLU A 77 5.86 5.88 -19.80
C GLU A 77 4.49 5.88 -19.12
N ILE A 78 4.23 4.93 -18.22
CA ILE A 78 3.02 4.92 -17.39
C ILE A 78 2.96 6.20 -16.54
N ALA A 79 4.07 6.60 -15.93
CA ALA A 79 4.11 7.81 -15.12
C ALA A 79 3.92 9.09 -15.95
N ASP A 80 4.45 9.13 -17.17
CA ASP A 80 4.25 10.24 -18.11
C ASP A 80 2.80 10.30 -18.58
N THR A 81 2.17 9.15 -18.81
CA THR A 81 0.74 9.05 -19.13
C THR A 81 -0.11 9.57 -17.96
N LEU A 82 0.18 9.16 -16.71
CA LEU A 82 -0.50 9.70 -15.53
C LEU A 82 -0.34 11.23 -15.40
N LYS A 83 0.83 11.77 -15.77
CA LYS A 83 1.05 13.21 -15.80
C LYS A 83 0.14 13.91 -16.82
N GLN A 84 -0.04 13.31 -18.00
CA GLN A 84 -0.91 13.84 -19.05
C GLN A 84 -2.38 13.87 -18.62
N TYR A 85 -2.82 12.90 -17.82
CA TYR A 85 -4.14 12.91 -17.17
C TYR A 85 -4.29 13.94 -16.04
N GLY A 86 -3.25 14.75 -15.76
CA GLY A 86 -3.30 15.80 -14.74
C GLY A 86 -2.94 15.34 -13.33
N PHE A 87 -2.45 14.10 -13.15
CA PHE A 87 -2.03 13.62 -11.84
C PHE A 87 -0.61 14.10 -11.49
N ASN A 88 -0.42 14.52 -10.23
CA ASN A 88 0.91 14.91 -9.76
C ASN A 88 1.79 13.68 -9.54
N VAL A 89 2.80 13.52 -10.38
CA VAL A 89 3.66 12.33 -10.38
C VAL A 89 4.93 12.45 -9.51
N GLY A 90 5.31 13.64 -9.04
CA GLY A 90 6.49 13.84 -8.18
C GLY A 90 7.83 13.33 -8.75
N PRO A 91 8.94 13.42 -7.99
CA PRO A 91 10.26 12.94 -8.43
C PRO A 91 10.31 11.40 -8.49
N ASN A 92 11.28 10.85 -9.22
CA ASN A 92 11.46 9.38 -9.40
C ASN A 92 10.16 8.67 -9.82
N ARG A 93 9.45 9.31 -10.76
CA ARG A 93 8.06 9.00 -11.07
C ARG A 93 7.83 7.53 -11.41
N GLY A 94 8.62 6.92 -12.30
CA GLY A 94 8.44 5.52 -12.67
C GLY A 94 8.70 4.54 -11.52
N GLU A 95 9.78 4.72 -10.77
CA GLU A 95 10.14 3.82 -9.66
C GLU A 95 9.10 3.86 -8.53
N ARG A 96 8.54 5.04 -8.22
CA ARG A 96 7.46 5.14 -7.23
C ARG A 96 6.19 4.39 -7.67
N ARG A 97 5.89 4.34 -8.97
CA ARG A 97 4.72 3.61 -9.51
C ARG A 97 4.97 2.11 -9.47
N ARG A 98 6.18 1.70 -9.84
CA ARG A 98 6.64 0.33 -9.65
C ARG A 98 6.50 -0.11 -8.19
N GLN A 99 7.02 0.69 -7.25
CA GLN A 99 6.96 0.37 -5.82
C GLN A 99 5.51 0.31 -5.33
N LYS A 100 4.65 1.26 -5.72
CA LYS A 100 3.22 1.25 -5.41
C LYS A 100 2.56 -0.04 -5.91
N PHE A 101 2.81 -0.41 -7.16
CA PHE A 101 2.30 -1.64 -7.75
C PHE A 101 2.83 -2.88 -7.01
N SER A 102 4.13 -2.95 -6.71
CA SER A 102 4.71 -4.06 -5.94
C SER A 102 4.09 -4.20 -4.55
N ASN A 103 3.80 -3.09 -3.86
CA ASN A 103 3.13 -3.12 -2.55
C ASN A 103 1.69 -3.66 -2.66
N LEU A 104 0.95 -3.23 -3.69
CA LEU A 104 -0.40 -3.74 -3.99
C LEU A 104 -0.37 -5.25 -4.27
N ILE A 105 0.57 -5.70 -5.10
CA ILE A 105 0.76 -7.12 -5.39
C ILE A 105 1.08 -7.91 -4.11
N LYS A 106 1.97 -7.42 -3.26
CA LYS A 106 2.33 -8.11 -2.01
C LYS A 106 1.09 -8.33 -1.13
N SER A 107 0.26 -7.30 -0.98
CA SER A 107 -0.99 -7.38 -0.22
C SER A 107 -1.96 -8.39 -0.84
N TYR A 108 -2.11 -8.37 -2.17
CA TYR A 108 -2.96 -9.32 -2.89
C TYR A 108 -2.48 -10.77 -2.77
N ILE A 109 -1.20 -11.03 -3.02
CA ILE A 109 -0.63 -12.39 -2.91
C ILE A 109 -0.74 -12.90 -1.48
N SER A 110 -0.47 -12.05 -0.48
CA SER A 110 -0.62 -12.43 0.93
C SER A 110 -2.06 -12.81 1.25
N TYR A 111 -3.03 -12.04 0.77
CA TYR A 111 -4.44 -12.35 0.97
C TYR A 111 -4.83 -13.67 0.31
N VAL A 112 -4.51 -13.86 -0.98
CA VAL A 112 -4.84 -15.10 -1.71
C VAL A 112 -4.18 -16.34 -1.09
N LYS A 113 -2.94 -16.23 -0.59
CA LYS A 113 -2.26 -17.33 0.12
C LYS A 113 -2.93 -17.68 1.44
N ASN A 114 -3.41 -16.68 2.16
CA ASN A 114 -4.02 -16.87 3.47
C ASN A 114 -5.50 -17.28 3.39
N GLN A 115 -6.14 -17.18 2.22
CA GLN A 115 -7.51 -17.67 2.00
C GLN A 115 -7.65 -19.19 2.13
N THR A 116 -6.58 -19.96 1.94
CA THR A 116 -6.59 -21.42 2.10
C THR A 116 -6.38 -21.86 3.55
N VAL A 117 -6.09 -20.93 4.46
CA VAL A 117 -5.91 -21.22 5.90
C VAL A 117 -7.27 -21.16 6.59
N THR A 118 -7.70 -22.29 7.13
CA THR A 118 -8.88 -22.39 8.00
C THR A 118 -8.46 -22.17 9.46
N GLY A 119 -8.97 -21.12 10.12
CA GLY A 119 -8.69 -20.83 11.54
C GLY A 119 -8.73 -19.33 11.87
N ALA A 120 -8.37 -18.97 13.11
CA ALA A 120 -8.32 -17.58 13.60
C ALA A 120 -7.28 -16.70 12.86
N GLU A 121 -6.38 -17.30 12.08
CA GLU A 121 -5.39 -16.62 11.24
C GLU A 121 -5.93 -16.27 9.84
N ARG A 122 -7.20 -16.61 9.55
CA ARG A 122 -7.84 -16.23 8.30
C ARG A 122 -7.91 -14.72 8.20
N ASN A 123 -7.21 -14.18 7.21
CA ASN A 123 -7.25 -12.75 6.94
C ASN A 123 -8.47 -12.44 6.07
N ASP A 124 -9.59 -12.08 6.72
CA ASP A 124 -10.82 -11.67 6.03
C ASP A 124 -10.75 -10.23 5.47
N ASN A 125 -9.65 -9.51 5.70
CA ASN A 125 -9.49 -8.16 5.15
C ASN A 125 -9.13 -8.24 3.67
N ILE A 126 -10.12 -7.97 2.82
CA ILE A 126 -9.95 -7.86 1.37
C ILE A 126 -8.93 -6.74 1.08
N PRO A 127 -7.87 -7.01 0.30
CA PRO A 127 -6.85 -6.02 -0.01
C PRO A 127 -7.42 -4.94 -0.94
N PRO A 128 -6.86 -3.72 -0.87
CA PRO A 128 -7.30 -2.63 -1.75
C PRO A 128 -7.06 -2.99 -3.21
N PHE A 129 -8.03 -2.65 -4.08
CA PHE A 129 -8.01 -2.95 -5.52
C PHE A 129 -7.93 -4.46 -5.84
N TYR A 130 -8.55 -5.30 -5.00
CA TYR A 130 -8.54 -6.75 -5.18
C TYR A 130 -9.04 -7.17 -6.56
N GLU A 131 -10.19 -6.66 -7.01
CA GLU A 131 -10.79 -7.02 -8.31
C GLU A 131 -9.85 -6.69 -9.49
N GLU A 132 -9.29 -5.48 -9.49
CA GLU A 132 -8.36 -5.05 -10.53
C GLU A 132 -7.07 -5.89 -10.53
N LEU A 133 -6.53 -6.22 -9.35
CA LEU A 133 -5.35 -7.07 -9.22
C LEU A 133 -5.64 -8.53 -9.58
N HIS A 134 -6.82 -9.03 -9.24
CA HIS A 134 -7.27 -10.38 -9.59
C HIS A 134 -7.45 -10.51 -11.11
N SER A 135 -7.96 -9.49 -11.79
CA SER A 135 -8.01 -9.43 -13.27
C SER A 135 -6.62 -9.46 -13.90
N ILE A 136 -5.63 -8.78 -13.30
CA ILE A 136 -4.26 -8.71 -13.83
C ILE A 136 -3.46 -10.00 -13.54
N LEU A 137 -3.62 -10.60 -12.36
CA LEU A 137 -2.76 -11.68 -11.86
C LEU A 137 -3.45 -13.04 -11.74
N GLY A 138 -4.76 -13.06 -11.47
CA GLY A 138 -5.55 -14.27 -11.29
C GLY A 138 -5.65 -15.12 -12.56
N SER A 139 -5.58 -14.50 -13.74
CA SER A 139 -5.60 -15.20 -15.03
C SER A 139 -4.34 -16.03 -15.34
N LYS A 140 -3.28 -16.01 -14.50
CA LYS A 140 -2.10 -16.87 -14.68
C LYS A 140 -2.29 -18.32 -14.22
N LYS A 141 -3.51 -18.73 -13.86
CA LYS A 141 -3.87 -20.15 -13.68
C LYS A 141 -5.00 -20.55 -14.63
N LYS A 142 -4.65 -20.86 -15.87
CA LYS A 142 -5.28 -21.95 -16.61
C LYS A 142 -4.29 -22.50 -17.63
#